data_AF-A0A9E2KPK0-F1
#
_entry.id   AF-A0A9E2KPK0-F1
#
_cell.length_a   1.000
_cell.length_b   1.000
_cell.length_c   1.000
_cell.angle_alpha   90.00
_cell.angle_beta   90.00
_cell.angle_gamma   90.00
#
_symmetry.space_group_name_H-M   'P 1'
#
loop_
_entity.id
_entity.type
_entity.pdbx_description
1 polymer ?
#
loop_
_entity_poly.entity_id
_entity_poly.type
_entity_poly.pdbx_seq_one_letter_code
_entity_poly.pdbx_strand_id
1 'polypeptide(L)'
;MDIGNQLKNTRVLLGLTQEQFSAGIVTESFYSRVENNKSNISMNALLGILNYYHVSLRDFFAKEDIKHQKKQIMQAFIDRDVKKLNQYFSSSELMGSKYQLEFKLMFAILNQKIDSLSKKTKEEAYHQLLKIGKLNEEALFNLNLLIPIIEFTSLKGVIDYVVNSADINKIDSFSLQLLDHSLLSFVKRCFEENEQVEARKILIFLEKIPRSSNLFLEQLLVNAYRYLLEKKKEKLNNITSILNLSGYETYADELNNLAKQ
;
A
#
# COMPACT_ATOMS: atom_id res chain seq x y z
N MET A 1 3.37 -25.52 0.66
CA MET A 1 3.02 -25.05 2.02
C MET A 1 3.25 -26.23 2.91
N ASP A 2 4.17 -26.09 3.85
CA ASP A 2 4.61 -27.21 4.66
C ASP A 2 3.94 -27.13 6.03
N ILE A 3 3.01 -28.05 6.30
CA ILE A 3 2.18 -28.05 7.52
C ILE A 3 3.07 -28.22 8.76
N GLY A 4 4.13 -29.01 8.67
CA GLY A 4 5.07 -29.21 9.78
C GLY A 4 5.81 -27.93 10.16
N ASN A 5 6.34 -27.21 9.16
CA ASN A 5 6.99 -25.91 9.40
C ASN A 5 6.01 -24.87 9.95
N GLN A 6 4.77 -24.84 9.46
CA GLN A 6 3.77 -23.89 9.94
C GLN A 6 3.36 -24.17 11.39
N LEU A 7 3.17 -25.44 11.76
CA LEU A 7 2.95 -25.87 13.15
C LEU A 7 4.10 -25.44 14.06
N LYS A 8 5.35 -25.61 13.60
CA LYS A 8 6.55 -25.14 14.31
C LYS A 8 6.55 -23.63 14.51
N ASN A 9 6.23 -22.86 13.48
CA ASN A 9 6.18 -21.40 13.55
C ASN A 9 5.10 -20.93 14.53
N THR A 10 3.88 -21.47 14.43
CA THR A 10 2.78 -21.15 15.35
C THR A 10 3.14 -21.49 16.80
N ARG A 11 3.76 -22.66 17.03
CA ARG A 11 4.21 -23.07 18.36
C ARG A 11 5.25 -22.11 18.95
N VAL A 12 6.27 -21.76 18.16
CA VAL A 12 7.34 -20.84 18.59
C VAL A 12 6.78 -19.46 18.89
N LEU A 13 5.83 -18.97 18.06
CA LEU A 13 5.16 -17.69 18.27
C LEU A 13 4.41 -17.63 19.61
N LEU A 14 3.81 -18.75 20.02
CA LEU A 14 3.13 -18.87 21.31
C LEU A 14 4.09 -19.12 22.49
N GLY A 15 5.39 -19.29 22.23
CA GLY A 15 6.40 -19.54 23.27
C GLY A 15 6.33 -20.93 23.89
N LEU A 16 5.81 -21.93 23.16
CA LEU A 16 5.49 -23.26 23.71
C LEU A 16 6.51 -24.33 23.31
N THR A 17 6.69 -25.32 24.18
CA THR A 17 7.42 -26.56 23.86
C THR A 17 6.57 -27.48 22.97
N GLN A 18 7.21 -28.48 22.34
CA GLN A 18 6.50 -29.46 21.51
C GLN A 18 5.46 -30.25 22.32
N GLU A 19 5.80 -30.64 23.54
CA GLU A 19 4.90 -31.31 24.48
C GLU A 19 3.71 -30.43 24.86
N GLN A 20 3.96 -29.15 25.20
CA GLN A 20 2.90 -28.22 25.55
C GLN A 20 1.94 -28.07 24.38
N PHE A 21 2.46 -27.72 23.20
CA PHE A 21 1.64 -27.41 22.03
C PHE A 21 0.93 -28.63 21.44
N SER A 22 1.40 -29.85 21.67
CA SER A 22 0.66 -31.04 21.26
C SER A 22 -0.56 -31.32 22.14
N ALA A 23 -0.65 -30.70 23.32
CA ALA A 23 -1.79 -30.69 24.24
C ALA A 23 -2.42 -32.08 24.51
N GLY A 24 -1.63 -33.15 24.44
CA GLY A 24 -2.10 -34.53 24.56
C GLY A 24 -2.97 -35.04 23.40
N ILE A 25 -3.21 -34.23 22.37
CA ILE A 25 -3.98 -34.59 21.17
C ILE A 25 -3.18 -35.56 20.29
N VAL A 26 -1.87 -35.37 20.27
CA VAL A 26 -0.88 -36.31 19.74
C VAL A 26 0.29 -36.40 20.71
N THR A 27 1.07 -37.48 20.62
CA THR A 27 2.29 -37.60 21.42
C THR A 27 3.35 -36.60 20.97
N GLU A 28 4.18 -36.12 21.90
CA GLU A 28 5.31 -35.23 21.59
C GLU A 28 6.22 -35.84 20.50
N SER A 29 6.52 -37.13 20.60
CA SER A 29 7.35 -37.85 19.62
C SER A 29 6.74 -37.91 18.22
N PHE A 30 5.42 -38.02 18.11
CA PHE A 30 4.72 -37.92 16.83
C PHE A 30 4.72 -36.49 16.32
N TYR A 31 4.38 -35.52 17.18
CA TYR A 31 4.37 -34.10 16.85
C TYR A 31 5.73 -33.61 16.36
N SER A 32 6.82 -34.02 17.01
CA SER A 32 8.20 -33.72 16.59
C SER A 32 8.51 -34.25 15.20
N ARG A 33 8.03 -35.45 14.83
CA ARG A 33 8.17 -35.98 13.47
C ARG A 33 7.36 -35.18 12.46
N VAL A 34 6.19 -34.68 12.84
CA VAL A 34 5.37 -33.80 12.01
C VAL A 34 6.10 -32.48 11.75
N GLU A 35 6.62 -31.81 12.78
CA GLU A 35 7.35 -30.54 12.61
C GLU A 35 8.63 -30.67 11.78
N ASN A 36 9.24 -31.85 11.77
CA ASN A 36 10.42 -32.16 10.96
C ASN A 36 10.06 -32.76 9.59
N ASN A 37 8.79 -32.72 9.19
CA ASN A 37 8.27 -33.20 7.90
C ASN A 37 8.57 -34.68 7.63
N LYS A 38 8.73 -35.47 8.70
CA LYS A 38 8.94 -36.92 8.66
C LYS A 38 7.64 -37.71 8.79
N SER A 39 6.53 -37.05 9.10
CA SER A 39 5.21 -37.66 9.25
C SER A 39 4.11 -36.66 8.91
N ASN A 40 3.02 -37.14 8.33
CA ASN A 40 1.85 -36.31 8.07
C ASN A 40 0.94 -36.28 9.30
N ILE A 41 0.32 -35.13 9.55
CA ILE A 41 -0.73 -34.98 10.55
C ILE A 41 -2.11 -35.09 9.90
N SER A 42 -3.06 -35.74 10.59
CA SER A 42 -4.44 -35.80 10.12
C SER A 42 -5.15 -34.46 10.32
N MET A 43 -6.15 -34.17 9.49
CA MET A 43 -6.94 -32.92 9.62
C MET A 43 -7.62 -32.81 10.99
N ASN A 44 -8.09 -33.92 11.55
CA ASN A 44 -8.72 -33.95 12.88
C ASN A 44 -7.73 -33.59 13.99
N ALA A 45 -6.51 -34.14 13.94
CA ALA A 45 -5.47 -33.82 14.92
C ALA A 45 -4.99 -32.37 14.77
N LEU A 46 -4.83 -31.90 13.54
CA LEU A 46 -4.50 -30.50 13.25
C LEU A 46 -5.56 -29.55 13.83
N LEU A 47 -6.84 -29.77 13.52
CA LEU A 47 -7.94 -28.97 14.05
C LEU A 47 -8.02 -29.02 15.57
N GLY A 48 -7.80 -30.20 16.17
CA GLY A 48 -7.74 -30.35 17.62
C GLY A 48 -6.70 -29.41 18.24
N ILE A 49 -5.46 -29.45 17.72
CA ILE A 49 -4.35 -28.64 18.25
C ILE A 49 -4.66 -27.15 18.10
N LEU A 50 -5.12 -26.73 16.91
CA LEU A 50 -5.42 -25.32 16.64
C LEU A 50 -6.56 -24.78 17.50
N ASN A 51 -7.64 -25.56 17.64
CA ASN A 51 -8.79 -25.15 18.46
C ASN A 51 -8.43 -25.06 19.94
N TYR A 52 -7.55 -25.93 20.45
CA TYR A 52 -7.07 -25.88 21.84
C TYR A 52 -6.38 -24.55 22.15
N TYR A 53 -5.64 -23.99 21.19
CA TYR A 53 -4.95 -22.70 21.31
C TYR A 53 -5.71 -21.52 20.69
N HIS A 54 -6.98 -21.71 20.33
CA HIS A 54 -7.81 -20.69 19.68
C HIS A 54 -7.20 -20.09 18.40
N VAL A 55 -6.37 -20.84 17.70
CA VAL A 55 -5.80 -20.46 16.41
C VAL A 55 -6.81 -20.82 15.33
N SER A 56 -7.33 -19.85 14.59
CA SER A 56 -8.26 -20.14 13.51
C SER A 56 -7.55 -20.83 12.34
N LEU A 57 -8.26 -21.64 11.54
CA LEU A 57 -7.71 -22.18 10.29
C LEU A 57 -7.24 -21.06 9.34
N ARG A 58 -7.89 -19.89 9.38
CA ARG A 58 -7.49 -18.72 8.59
C ARG A 58 -6.13 -18.22 9.04
N ASP A 59 -5.91 -18.08 10.34
CA ASP A 59 -4.64 -17.56 10.88
C ASP A 59 -3.52 -18.62 10.79
N PHE A 60 -3.87 -19.89 10.92
CA PHE A 60 -2.93 -20.99 10.76
C PHE A 60 -2.46 -21.14 9.30
N PHE A 61 -3.39 -21.12 8.34
CA PHE A 61 -3.08 -21.20 6.90
C PHE A 61 -2.87 -19.85 6.24
N ALA A 62 -2.87 -18.78 7.03
CA ALA A 62 -2.09 -17.61 6.68
C ALA A 62 -0.63 -18.08 6.68
N LYS A 63 -0.18 -18.67 5.55
CA LYS A 63 1.12 -18.28 4.98
C LYS A 63 1.19 -16.80 5.22
N GLU A 64 2.28 -16.25 5.75
CA GLU A 64 2.50 -14.81 5.78
C GLU A 64 1.78 -14.15 4.59
N ASP A 65 0.59 -13.60 4.84
CA ASP A 65 -0.44 -13.60 3.80
C ASP A 65 0.04 -12.65 2.74
N ILE A 66 0.45 -13.17 1.58
CA ILE A 66 1.07 -12.38 0.51
C ILE A 66 0.17 -11.16 0.21
N LYS A 67 -1.15 -11.31 0.36
CA LYS A 67 -2.09 -10.20 0.23
C LYS A 67 -1.98 -9.20 1.40
N HIS A 68 -1.91 -9.67 2.64
CA HIS A 68 -1.69 -8.82 3.82
C HIS A 68 -0.33 -8.12 3.79
N GLN A 69 0.76 -8.83 3.48
CA GLN A 69 2.09 -8.26 3.28
C GLN A 69 2.08 -7.24 2.15
N LYS A 70 1.40 -7.52 1.03
CA LYS A 70 1.26 -6.55 -0.06
C LYS A 70 0.55 -5.28 0.41
N LYS A 71 -0.54 -5.39 1.18
CA LYS A 71 -1.21 -4.21 1.77
C LYS A 71 -0.29 -3.44 2.71
N GLN A 72 0.53 -4.11 3.51
CA GLN A 72 1.48 -3.44 4.39
C GLN A 72 2.61 -2.73 3.62
N ILE A 73 3.07 -3.30 2.50
CA ILE A 73 4.02 -2.66 1.58
C ILE A 73 3.38 -1.42 0.95
N MET A 74 2.16 -1.56 0.43
CA MET A 74 1.39 -0.46 -0.14
C MET A 74 1.18 0.66 0.89
N GLN A 75 0.83 0.31 2.14
CA GLN A 75 0.66 1.28 3.22
C GLN A 75 1.97 1.97 3.56
N ALA A 76 3.10 1.24 3.65
CA ALA A 76 4.40 1.84 3.90
C ALA A 76 4.81 2.83 2.79
N PHE A 77 4.39 2.58 1.54
CA PHE A 77 4.55 3.55 0.46
C PHE A 77 3.68 4.81 0.63
N ILE A 78 2.39 4.65 0.94
CA ILE A 78 1.46 5.78 1.20
C ILE A 78 1.96 6.63 2.37
N ASP A 79 2.39 5.97 3.45
CA ASP A 79 2.94 6.62 4.65
C ASP A 79 4.33 7.22 4.42
N ARG A 80 4.92 7.02 3.24
CA ARG A 80 6.31 7.39 2.89
C ARG A 80 7.35 6.81 3.85
N ASP A 81 7.07 5.67 4.49
CA ASP A 81 7.95 4.98 5.43
C ASP A 81 9.02 4.16 4.67
N VAL A 82 10.05 4.86 4.20
CA VAL A 82 11.19 4.29 3.48
C VAL A 82 11.90 3.21 4.32
N LYS A 83 11.94 3.36 5.65
CA LYS A 83 12.58 2.40 6.54
C LYS A 83 11.85 1.06 6.53
N LYS A 84 10.52 1.10 6.66
CA LYS A 84 9.67 -0.10 6.63
C LYS A 84 9.61 -0.72 5.23
N LEU A 85 9.61 0.09 4.17
CA LEU A 85 9.77 -0.42 2.81
C LEU A 85 11.12 -1.14 2.60
N ASN A 86 12.22 -0.59 3.13
CA ASN A 86 13.52 -1.26 3.09
C ASN A 86 13.51 -2.59 3.87
N GLN A 87 12.82 -2.64 5.01
CA GLN A 87 12.64 -3.89 5.76
C GLN A 87 11.92 -4.93 4.90
N TYR A 88 10.79 -4.59 4.29
CA TYR A 88 10.06 -5.50 3.39
C TYR A 88 10.87 -5.93 2.17
N PHE A 89 11.64 -5.01 1.58
CA PHE A 89 12.53 -5.31 0.47
C PHE A 89 13.63 -6.31 0.89
N SER A 90 14.17 -6.18 2.10
CA SER A 90 15.28 -7.03 2.58
C SER A 90 14.81 -8.37 3.17
N SER A 91 13.60 -8.43 3.71
CA SER A 91 13.11 -9.58 4.49
C SER A 91 12.34 -10.61 3.67
N SER A 92 11.92 -10.29 2.44
CA SER A 92 10.93 -11.09 1.75
C SER A 92 11.51 -12.26 0.95
N GLU A 93 10.96 -13.47 1.18
CA GLU A 93 10.96 -14.56 0.19
C GLU A 93 10.13 -14.19 -1.07
N LEU A 94 9.42 -13.05 -1.05
CA LEU A 94 8.72 -12.45 -2.20
C LEU A 94 9.67 -11.96 -3.30
N MET A 95 10.99 -12.01 -3.07
CA MET A 95 12.10 -11.78 -4.01
C MET A 95 12.14 -12.74 -5.21
N GLY A 96 11.00 -13.26 -5.66
CA GLY A 96 10.84 -13.60 -7.07
C GLY A 96 10.86 -12.31 -7.91
N SER A 97 11.05 -12.45 -9.22
CA SER A 97 11.02 -11.34 -10.21
C SER A 97 9.74 -10.49 -10.19
N LYS A 98 8.68 -10.92 -9.48
CA LYS A 98 7.32 -10.40 -9.59
C LYS A 98 7.11 -8.98 -9.04
N TYR A 99 7.81 -8.56 -7.97
CA TYR A 99 7.58 -7.25 -7.32
C TYR A 99 8.77 -6.29 -7.42
N GLN A 100 9.84 -6.70 -8.12
CA GLN A 100 11.06 -5.91 -8.22
C GLN A 100 10.81 -4.57 -8.92
N LEU A 101 9.93 -4.56 -9.91
CA LEU A 101 9.57 -3.35 -10.65
C LEU A 101 8.83 -2.37 -9.75
N GLU A 102 7.84 -2.82 -8.98
CA GLU A 102 7.09 -1.98 -8.05
C GLU A 102 8.00 -1.38 -6.99
N PHE A 103 8.87 -2.16 -6.33
CA PHE A 103 9.82 -1.63 -5.34
C PHE A 103 10.78 -0.62 -5.96
N LYS A 104 11.30 -0.90 -7.16
CA LYS A 104 12.18 0.04 -7.89
C LYS A 104 11.46 1.37 -8.14
N LEU A 105 10.19 1.33 -8.52
CA LEU A 105 9.38 2.54 -8.70
C LEU A 105 9.10 3.24 -7.37
N MET A 106 8.69 2.53 -6.32
CA MET A 106 8.44 3.10 -4.99
C MET A 106 9.67 3.87 -4.49
N PHE A 107 10.86 3.27 -4.53
CA PHE A 107 12.09 3.93 -4.11
C PHE A 107 12.45 5.12 -5.00
N ALA A 108 12.24 5.03 -6.31
CA ALA A 108 12.48 6.16 -7.20
C ALA A 108 11.53 7.33 -6.90
N ILE A 109 10.25 7.06 -6.59
CA ILE A 109 9.25 8.07 -6.25
C ILE A 109 9.62 8.74 -4.92
N LEU A 110 9.80 7.95 -3.86
CA LEU A 110 10.03 8.47 -2.51
C LEU A 110 11.35 9.23 -2.38
N ASN A 111 12.38 8.84 -3.14
CA ASN A 111 13.66 9.54 -3.16
C ASN A 111 13.76 10.65 -4.22
N GLN A 112 12.66 10.98 -4.92
CA GLN A 112 12.63 12.00 -5.99
C GLN A 112 13.66 11.73 -7.11
N LYS A 113 13.82 10.45 -7.47
CA LYS A 113 14.79 9.96 -8.47
C LYS A 113 14.12 9.40 -9.72
N ILE A 114 12.90 9.84 -10.04
CA ILE A 114 12.15 9.35 -11.20
C ILE A 114 12.87 9.63 -12.53
N ASP A 115 13.55 10.75 -12.64
CA ASP A 115 14.31 11.11 -13.85
C ASP A 115 15.56 10.25 -14.05
N SER A 116 16.04 9.58 -12.99
CA SER A 116 17.14 8.61 -13.09
C SER A 116 16.70 7.26 -13.67
N LEU A 117 15.39 6.99 -13.75
CA LEU A 117 14.88 5.75 -14.34
C LEU A 117 15.08 5.74 -15.86
N SER A 118 15.61 4.65 -16.39
CA SER A 118 15.77 4.47 -17.84
C SER A 118 14.41 4.46 -18.55
N LYS A 119 14.39 4.94 -19.80
CA LYS A 119 13.21 4.89 -20.67
C LYS A 119 12.62 3.47 -20.73
N LYS A 120 13.48 2.45 -20.88
CA LYS A 120 13.10 1.03 -20.87
C LYS A 120 12.35 0.63 -19.60
N THR A 121 12.78 1.07 -18.42
CA THR A 121 12.08 0.77 -17.15
C THR A 121 10.73 1.47 -17.08
N LYS A 122 10.61 2.71 -17.55
CA LYS A 122 9.34 3.44 -17.59
C LYS A 122 8.34 2.76 -18.55
N GLU A 123 8.80 2.33 -19.72
CA GLU A 123 8.02 1.56 -20.69
C GLU A 123 7.59 0.19 -20.13
N GLU A 124 8.51 -0.53 -19.49
CA GLU A 124 8.22 -1.80 -18.83
C GLU A 124 7.13 -1.64 -17.75
N ALA A 125 7.26 -0.63 -16.90
CA ALA A 125 6.25 -0.30 -15.89
C ALA A 125 4.90 0.01 -16.51
N TYR A 126 4.86 0.86 -17.54
CA TYR A 126 3.64 1.18 -18.26
C TYR A 126 2.93 -0.08 -18.78
N HIS A 127 3.65 -0.97 -19.47
CA HIS A 127 3.06 -2.17 -20.06
C HIS A 127 2.65 -3.24 -19.02
N GLN A 128 3.41 -3.40 -17.93
CA GLN A 128 3.13 -4.45 -16.94
C GLN A 128 2.07 -4.03 -15.91
N LEU A 129 2.07 -2.75 -15.51
CA LEU A 129 1.29 -2.28 -14.37
C LEU A 129 -0.02 -1.61 -14.78
N LEU A 130 -0.08 -1.00 -15.97
CA LEU A 130 -1.31 -0.34 -16.44
C LEU A 130 -2.34 -1.40 -16.83
N LYS A 131 -3.33 -1.58 -15.97
CA LYS A 131 -4.48 -2.45 -16.23
C LYS A 131 -5.74 -1.61 -16.26
N ILE A 132 -6.26 -1.35 -17.46
CA ILE A 132 -7.53 -0.67 -17.66
C ILE A 132 -8.65 -1.68 -17.38
N GLY A 133 -9.58 -1.35 -16.47
CA GLY A 133 -10.64 -2.25 -16.04
C GLY A 133 -11.12 -1.97 -14.61
N LYS A 134 -11.49 -3.04 -13.89
CA LYS A 134 -12.04 -2.92 -12.52
C LYS A 134 -11.03 -2.23 -11.58
N LEU A 135 -11.48 -1.14 -10.94
CA LEU A 135 -10.74 -0.40 -9.91
C LEU A 135 -10.61 -1.23 -8.62
N ASN A 136 -9.66 -2.17 -8.61
CA ASN A 136 -9.30 -2.95 -7.43
C ASN A 136 -8.03 -2.38 -6.76
N GLU A 137 -7.72 -2.87 -5.56
CA GLU A 137 -6.53 -2.47 -4.76
C GLU A 137 -5.24 -2.47 -5.59
N GLU A 138 -5.00 -3.49 -6.42
CA GLU A 138 -3.79 -3.58 -7.24
C GLU A 138 -3.76 -2.53 -8.35
N ALA A 139 -4.86 -2.32 -9.06
CA ALA A 139 -4.94 -1.33 -10.13
C ALA A 139 -4.76 0.09 -9.60
N LEU A 140 -5.39 0.43 -8.48
CA LEU A 140 -5.28 1.73 -7.83
C LEU A 140 -3.87 1.95 -7.26
N PHE A 141 -3.27 0.93 -6.66
CA PHE A 141 -1.88 1.05 -6.22
C PHE A 141 -0.91 1.23 -7.39
N ASN A 142 -1.06 0.44 -8.46
CA ASN A 142 -0.22 0.58 -9.65
C ASN A 142 -0.34 1.98 -10.27
N LEU A 143 -1.53 2.57 -10.27
CA LEU A 143 -1.73 3.95 -10.73
C LEU A 143 -0.85 4.95 -9.96
N ASN A 144 -0.71 4.80 -8.64
CA ASN A 144 0.19 5.63 -7.84
C ASN A 144 1.65 5.55 -8.32
N LEU A 145 2.09 4.38 -8.77
CA LEU A 145 3.46 4.17 -9.28
C LEU A 145 3.63 4.72 -10.70
N LEU A 146 2.55 4.75 -11.47
CA LEU A 146 2.54 5.12 -12.88
C LEU A 146 2.40 6.63 -13.10
N ILE A 147 1.67 7.34 -12.24
CA ILE A 147 1.44 8.80 -12.37
C ILE A 147 2.74 9.59 -12.63
N PRO A 148 3.85 9.37 -11.92
CA PRO A 148 5.07 10.15 -12.13
C PRO A 148 5.84 9.82 -13.42
N ILE A 149 5.51 8.72 -14.10
CA ILE A 149 6.28 8.21 -15.25
C ILE A 149 5.52 8.24 -16.58
N ILE A 150 4.20 8.29 -16.56
CA ILE A 150 3.37 8.36 -17.76
C ILE A 150 3.39 9.79 -18.31
N GLU A 151 3.39 9.91 -19.64
CA GLU A 151 3.23 11.21 -20.30
C GLU A 151 1.90 11.87 -19.90
N PHE A 152 1.95 13.15 -19.55
CA PHE A 152 0.81 13.85 -18.97
C PHE A 152 -0.46 13.78 -19.82
N THR A 153 -0.36 13.89 -21.16
CA THR A 153 -1.51 13.77 -22.07
C THR A 153 -2.22 12.42 -21.94
N SER A 154 -1.46 11.32 -21.91
CA SER A 154 -1.99 9.97 -21.74
C SER A 154 -2.56 9.77 -20.33
N LEU A 155 -1.89 10.35 -19.33
CA LEU A 155 -2.32 10.27 -17.94
C LEU A 155 -3.70 10.90 -17.71
N LYS A 156 -4.01 12.03 -18.37
CA LYS A 156 -5.34 12.67 -18.30
C LYS A 156 -6.46 11.69 -18.66
N GLY A 157 -6.30 10.93 -19.75
CA GLY A 157 -7.28 9.93 -20.17
C GLY A 157 -7.48 8.80 -19.15
N VAL A 158 -6.39 8.34 -18.51
CA VAL A 158 -6.45 7.31 -17.46
C VAL A 158 -7.19 7.85 -16.23
N ILE A 159 -6.87 9.08 -15.79
CA ILE A 159 -7.50 9.69 -14.62
C ILE A 159 -9.00 9.95 -14.87
N ASP A 160 -9.36 10.40 -16.06
CA ASP A 160 -10.77 10.60 -16.44
C ASP A 160 -11.55 9.29 -16.40
N TYR A 161 -10.96 8.18 -16.88
CA TYR A 161 -11.57 6.86 -16.74
C TYR A 161 -11.78 6.49 -15.26
N VAL A 162 -10.77 6.68 -14.41
CA VAL A 162 -10.83 6.34 -12.98
C VAL A 162 -11.92 7.15 -12.28
N VAL A 163 -11.96 8.46 -12.47
CA VAL A 163 -12.96 9.35 -11.86
C VAL A 163 -14.38 9.01 -12.32
N ASN A 164 -14.57 8.70 -13.60
CA ASN A 164 -15.90 8.39 -14.14
C ASN A 164 -16.38 6.97 -13.80
N SER A 165 -15.46 6.03 -13.52
CA SER A 165 -15.80 4.64 -13.19
C SER A 165 -15.88 4.36 -11.68
N ALA A 166 -15.34 5.24 -10.84
CA ALA A 166 -15.35 5.09 -9.39
C ALA A 166 -16.74 5.30 -8.79
N ASP A 167 -17.31 4.24 -8.21
CA ASP A 167 -18.45 4.33 -7.30
C ASP A 167 -17.95 4.36 -5.86
N ILE A 168 -17.66 5.56 -5.35
CA ILE A 168 -17.05 5.80 -4.03
C ILE A 168 -17.81 5.15 -2.86
N ASN A 169 -19.10 4.84 -3.03
CA ASN A 169 -19.92 4.21 -1.98
C ASN A 169 -19.75 2.68 -1.94
N LYS A 170 -19.15 2.07 -2.97
CA LYS A 170 -18.94 0.62 -3.09
C LYS A 170 -17.48 0.19 -2.94
N ILE A 171 -16.57 1.16 -2.86
CA ILE A 171 -15.14 0.92 -2.70
C ILE A 171 -14.83 0.71 -1.22
N ASP A 172 -14.03 -0.30 -0.89
CA ASP A 172 -13.59 -0.53 0.49
C ASP A 172 -12.63 0.58 0.97
N SER A 173 -12.47 0.73 2.30
CA SER A 173 -11.72 1.85 2.88
C SER A 173 -10.27 1.94 2.40
N PHE A 174 -9.60 0.80 2.18
CA PHE A 174 -8.20 0.79 1.77
C PHE A 174 -8.06 1.13 0.29
N SER A 175 -8.91 0.56 -0.57
CA SER A 175 -9.00 0.96 -1.98
C SER A 175 -9.35 2.44 -2.14
N LEU A 176 -10.21 2.98 -1.27
CA LEU A 176 -10.57 4.41 -1.29
C LEU A 176 -9.38 5.29 -0.94
N GLN A 177 -8.55 4.90 0.02
CA GLN A 177 -7.30 5.59 0.35
C GLN A 177 -6.31 5.55 -0.83
N LEU A 178 -6.16 4.40 -1.49
CA LEU A 178 -5.31 4.28 -2.68
C LEU A 178 -5.77 5.17 -3.83
N LEU A 179 -7.09 5.31 -4.01
CA LEU A 179 -7.69 6.22 -4.97
C LEU A 179 -7.42 7.69 -4.61
N ASP A 180 -7.68 8.09 -3.36
CA ASP A 180 -7.47 9.46 -2.89
C ASP A 180 -5.99 9.88 -3.05
N HIS A 181 -5.06 9.02 -2.62
CA HIS A 181 -3.63 9.23 -2.78
C HIS A 181 -3.20 9.31 -4.27
N SER A 182 -3.79 8.48 -5.15
CA SER A 182 -3.51 8.54 -6.60
C SER A 182 -3.94 9.89 -7.18
N LEU A 183 -5.17 10.31 -6.87
CA LEU A 183 -5.72 11.54 -7.40
C LEU A 183 -4.99 12.78 -6.86
N LEU A 184 -4.53 12.76 -5.59
CA LEU A 184 -3.65 13.80 -5.04
C LEU A 184 -2.28 13.85 -5.75
N SER A 185 -1.69 12.69 -6.02
CA SER A 185 -0.45 12.61 -6.82
C SER A 185 -0.63 13.19 -8.22
N PHE A 186 -1.78 12.95 -8.85
CA PHE A 186 -2.11 13.57 -10.13
C PHE A 186 -2.36 15.08 -10.00
N VAL A 187 -3.05 15.55 -8.95
CA VAL A 187 -3.22 16.99 -8.69
C VAL A 187 -1.85 17.67 -8.57
N LYS A 188 -0.91 17.09 -7.82
CA LYS A 188 0.47 17.57 -7.76
C LYS A 188 1.07 17.68 -9.16
N ARG A 189 0.94 16.63 -9.98
CA ARG A 189 1.43 16.63 -11.37
C ARG A 189 0.79 17.73 -12.21
N CYS A 190 -0.50 18.02 -12.03
CA CYS A 190 -1.15 19.14 -12.70
C CYS A 190 -0.51 20.49 -12.34
N PHE A 191 -0.09 20.71 -11.09
CA PHE A 191 0.64 21.93 -10.75
C PHE A 191 2.02 21.99 -11.43
N GLU A 192 2.77 20.88 -11.43
CA GLU A 192 4.08 20.79 -12.09
C GLU A 192 3.99 21.09 -13.60
N GLU A 193 2.89 20.70 -14.24
CA GLU A 193 2.62 20.89 -15.67
C GLU A 193 1.82 22.17 -15.97
N ASN A 194 1.54 23.01 -14.97
CA ASN A 194 0.72 24.24 -15.06
C ASN A 194 -0.75 24.03 -15.53
N GLU A 195 -1.29 22.84 -15.32
CA GLU A 195 -2.63 22.40 -15.76
C GLU A 195 -3.67 22.57 -14.64
N GLN A 196 -3.84 23.82 -14.19
CA GLN A 196 -4.70 24.16 -13.04
C GLN A 196 -6.19 23.83 -13.23
N VAL A 197 -6.67 23.78 -14.48
CA VAL A 197 -8.06 23.42 -14.80
C VAL A 197 -8.31 21.95 -14.47
N GLU A 198 -7.38 21.07 -14.84
CA GLU A 198 -7.45 19.65 -14.51
C GLU A 198 -7.31 19.44 -13.00
N ALA A 199 -6.40 20.16 -12.33
CA ALA A 199 -6.28 20.11 -10.87
C ALA A 199 -7.62 20.42 -10.17
N ARG A 200 -8.32 21.49 -10.60
CA ARG A 200 -9.63 21.87 -10.05
C ARG A 200 -10.68 20.77 -10.24
N LYS A 201 -10.75 20.17 -11.44
CA LYS A 201 -11.70 19.09 -11.74
C LYS A 201 -11.54 17.92 -10.77
N ILE A 202 -10.31 17.52 -10.51
CA ILE A 202 -10.01 16.39 -9.61
C ILE A 202 -10.28 16.74 -8.15
N LEU A 203 -9.93 17.95 -7.71
CA LEU A 203 -10.25 18.40 -6.34
C LEU A 203 -11.76 18.40 -6.06
N ILE A 204 -12.60 18.80 -7.03
CA ILE A 204 -14.06 18.74 -6.90
C ILE A 204 -14.56 17.29 -6.72
N PHE A 205 -13.90 16.31 -7.36
CA PHE A 205 -14.21 14.90 -7.13
C PHE A 205 -13.78 14.45 -5.73
N LEU A 206 -12.56 14.80 -5.31
CA LEU A 206 -12.01 14.45 -3.99
C LEU A 206 -12.84 15.00 -2.83
N GLU A 207 -13.46 16.17 -2.99
CA GLU A 207 -14.38 16.75 -1.99
C GLU A 207 -15.64 15.90 -1.75
N LYS A 208 -16.00 15.00 -2.68
CA LYS A 208 -17.15 14.10 -2.54
C LYS A 208 -16.82 12.82 -1.77
N ILE A 209 -15.54 12.51 -1.57
CA ILE A 209 -15.11 11.31 -0.86
C ILE A 209 -15.53 11.41 0.62
N PRO A 210 -16.13 10.36 1.22
CA PRO A 210 -16.54 10.37 2.62
C PRO A 210 -15.38 10.63 3.57
N ARG A 211 -15.61 11.48 4.56
CA ARG A 211 -14.62 11.76 5.61
C ARG A 211 -14.49 10.56 6.54
N SER A 212 -13.26 10.10 6.75
CA SER A 212 -12.93 9.11 7.76
C SER A 212 -11.58 9.42 8.38
N SER A 213 -11.30 8.89 9.57
CA SER A 213 -10.01 9.05 10.24
C SER A 213 -8.83 8.57 9.38
N ASN A 214 -9.06 7.54 8.56
CA ASN A 214 -8.04 6.93 7.71
C ASN A 214 -7.68 7.79 6.50
N LEU A 215 -8.47 8.83 6.20
CA LEU A 215 -8.25 9.76 5.07
C LEU A 215 -7.90 11.18 5.56
N PHE A 216 -7.57 11.33 6.84
CA PHE A 216 -7.37 12.67 7.41
C PHE A 216 -6.25 13.44 6.71
N LEU A 217 -5.12 12.78 6.42
CA LEU A 217 -3.98 13.41 5.76
C LEU A 217 -4.35 13.82 4.33
N GLU A 218 -4.98 12.93 3.58
CA GLU A 218 -5.41 13.17 2.20
C GLU A 218 -6.39 14.35 2.14
N GLN A 219 -7.36 14.41 3.04
CA GLN A 219 -8.31 15.52 3.13
C GLN A 219 -7.64 16.85 3.53
N LEU A 220 -6.59 16.80 4.34
CA LEU A 220 -5.78 17.97 4.65
C LEU A 220 -5.04 18.47 3.39
N LEU A 221 -4.49 17.56 2.59
CA LEU A 221 -3.81 17.88 1.33
C LEU A 221 -4.78 18.41 0.26
N VAL A 222 -6.00 17.85 0.13
CA VAL A 222 -7.06 18.40 -0.74
C VAL A 222 -7.31 19.87 -0.43
N ASN A 223 -7.44 20.21 0.86
CA ASN A 223 -7.62 21.60 1.27
C ASN A 223 -6.40 22.47 0.95
N ALA A 224 -5.18 21.95 1.13
CA ALA A 224 -3.95 22.67 0.80
C ALA A 224 -3.88 23.02 -0.70
N TYR A 225 -4.12 22.04 -1.57
CA TYR A 225 -4.13 22.26 -3.02
C TYR A 225 -5.23 23.22 -3.48
N ARG A 226 -6.41 23.19 -2.84
CA ARG A 226 -7.45 24.19 -3.07
C ARG A 226 -6.98 25.59 -2.67
N TYR A 227 -6.36 25.75 -1.51
CA TYR A 227 -5.85 27.05 -1.06
C TYR A 227 -4.68 27.56 -1.90
N LEU A 228 -3.88 26.67 -2.50
CA LEU A 228 -2.91 27.03 -3.53
C LEU A 228 -3.61 27.65 -4.76
N LEU A 229 -4.63 26.98 -5.31
CA LEU A 229 -5.40 27.48 -6.46
C LEU A 229 -6.15 28.79 -6.19
N GLU A 230 -6.58 29.00 -4.95
CA GLU A 230 -7.29 30.20 -4.50
C GLU A 230 -6.34 31.29 -3.99
N LYS A 231 -5.02 31.03 -3.97
CA LYS A 231 -3.98 31.92 -3.45
C LYS A 231 -4.22 32.37 -2.00
N LYS A 232 -4.82 31.52 -1.17
CA LYS A 232 -5.13 31.78 0.25
C LYS A 232 -3.94 31.44 1.15
N LYS A 233 -2.90 32.27 1.11
CA LYS A 233 -1.61 32.07 1.79
C LYS A 233 -1.72 31.74 3.27
N GLU A 234 -2.53 32.50 4.03
CA GLU A 234 -2.68 32.28 5.47
C GLU A 234 -3.24 30.88 5.80
N LYS A 235 -4.26 30.44 5.05
CA LYS A 235 -4.84 29.10 5.26
C LYS A 235 -3.89 27.98 4.86
N LEU A 236 -3.12 28.18 3.80
CA LEU A 236 -2.07 27.25 3.41
C LEU A 236 -0.99 27.14 4.50
N ASN A 237 -0.55 28.27 5.06
CA ASN A 237 0.43 28.31 6.14
C ASN A 237 -0.04 27.56 7.41
N ASN A 238 -1.34 27.63 7.72
CA ASN A 238 -1.90 26.86 8.82
C ASN A 238 -1.80 25.36 8.56
N ILE A 239 -2.10 24.91 7.34
CA ILE A 239 -1.99 23.50 6.97
C ILE A 239 -0.54 23.04 6.98
N THR A 240 0.40 23.80 6.39
CA THR A 240 1.82 23.43 6.38
C THR A 240 2.41 23.38 7.79
N SER A 241 1.95 24.24 8.70
CA SER A 241 2.31 24.17 10.12
C SER A 241 1.81 22.88 10.79
N ILE A 242 0.57 22.45 10.52
CA ILE A 242 0.01 21.19 11.04
C ILE A 242 0.81 19.99 10.53
N LEU A 243 1.15 19.98 9.23
CA LEU A 243 1.96 18.92 8.62
C LEU A 243 3.34 18.83 9.30
N ASN A 244 4.01 19.95 9.51
CA ASN A 244 5.30 20.00 10.20
C ASN A 244 5.22 19.47 11.64
N LEU A 245 4.20 19.88 12.40
CA LEU A 245 3.99 19.40 13.78
C LEU A 245 3.69 17.90 13.86
N SER A 246 3.23 17.31 12.76
CA SER A 246 2.79 15.91 12.68
C SER A 246 3.83 14.98 12.04
N GLY A 247 5.04 15.48 11.71
CA GLY A 247 6.09 14.69 11.06
C GLY A 247 5.89 14.46 9.55
N TYR A 248 5.16 15.35 8.88
CA TYR A 248 4.89 15.34 7.44
C TYR A 248 5.56 16.52 6.72
N GLU A 249 6.78 16.88 7.13
CA GLU A 249 7.53 18.04 6.64
C GLU A 249 7.71 18.01 5.11
N THR A 250 7.92 16.82 4.54
CA THR A 250 8.08 16.68 3.08
C THR A 250 6.86 17.18 2.30
N TYR A 251 5.64 16.96 2.81
CA TYR A 251 4.44 17.51 2.17
C TYR A 251 4.36 19.03 2.32
N ALA A 252 4.75 19.57 3.48
CA ALA A 252 4.78 21.00 3.71
C ALA A 252 5.77 21.71 2.77
N ASP A 253 6.97 21.15 2.61
CA ASP A 253 8.00 21.66 1.70
C ASP A 253 7.54 21.64 0.23
N GLU A 254 6.93 20.54 -0.20
CA GLU A 254 6.34 20.41 -1.54
C GLU A 254 5.30 21.51 -1.80
N LEU A 255 4.34 21.69 -0.88
CA LEU A 255 3.30 22.73 -0.98
C LEU A 255 3.88 24.14 -1.02
N ASN A 256 4.88 24.43 -0.18
CA ASN A 256 5.55 25.72 -0.13
C ASN A 256 6.33 26.02 -1.41
N ASN A 257 6.89 25.01 -2.07
CA ASN A 257 7.58 25.18 -3.34
C ASN A 257 6.59 25.47 -4.48
N LEU A 258 5.44 24.80 -4.51
CA LEU A 258 4.39 25.09 -5.49
C LEU A 258 3.77 26.48 -5.29
N ALA A 259 3.68 26.97 -4.04
CA ALA A 259 3.17 28.31 -3.75
C ALA A 259 4.05 29.46 -4.30
N LYS A 260 5.30 29.18 -4.69
CA LYS A 260 6.25 30.16 -5.23
C LYS A 260 6.17 30.30 -6.75
N GLN A 261 5.53 29.35 -7.44
CA GLN A 261 5.32 29.36 -8.89
C GLN A 261 4.16 30.30 -9.25
#